data_AF-A0A060BWS7-F1
#
_entry.id   AF-A0A060BWS7-F1
#
_cell.length_a   1.000
_cell.length_b   1.000
_cell.length_c   1.000
_cell.angle_alpha   90.00
_cell.angle_beta   90.00
_cell.angle_gamma   90.00
#
_symmetry.space_group_name_H-M   'P 1'
#
loop_
_entity.id
_entity.type
_entity.pdbx_description
1 polymer ?
#
loop_
_entity_poly.entity_id
_entity_poly.type
_entity_poly.pdbx_seq_one_letter_code
_entity_poly.pdbx_strand_id
1 'polypeptide(L)'
;ARRQAGDSGVARRAYRRSLVWAGSAQRIRANVAEAVGSGASADFAQAFGDYALMYLALAGEEDRARAWEEALALPDDVLDDGLTRTYLLAWIAAAGST
;
A
#
# COMPACT_ATOMS: atom_id res chain seq x y z
N ALA A 1 3.35 0.26 50.95
CA ALA A 1 3.07 -0.62 49.80
C ALA A 1 2.92 0.22 48.53
N ARG A 2 3.94 0.27 47.65
CA ARG A 2 3.83 0.87 46.31
C ARG A 2 4.01 -0.25 45.29
N ARG A 3 2.95 -0.61 44.57
CA ARG A 3 3.04 -1.49 43.39
C ARG A 3 3.35 -0.65 42.16
N GLN A 4 4.41 -1.06 41.47
CA GLN A 4 4.84 -0.84 40.09
C GLN A 4 3.99 0.09 39.20
N ALA A 5 4.55 1.26 38.88
CA ALA A 5 4.25 1.99 37.66
C ALA A 5 5.35 1.66 36.64
N GLY A 6 5.20 0.56 35.90
CA GLY A 6 6.25 0.07 35.02
C GLY A 6 5.71 -0.71 33.83
N ASP A 7 5.01 -0.02 32.91
CA ASP A 7 4.94 -0.44 31.48
C ASP A 7 4.29 0.58 30.52
N SER A 8 4.05 1.84 30.93
CA SER A 8 3.19 2.74 30.15
C SER A 8 3.87 3.42 28.95
N GLY A 9 5.20 3.32 28.81
CA GLY A 9 5.96 3.98 27.76
C GLY A 9 6.06 3.18 26.45
N VAL A 10 6.15 1.85 26.54
CA VAL A 10 6.24 0.95 25.38
C VAL A 10 4.88 0.88 24.68
N ALA A 11 3.81 0.65 25.43
CA ALA A 11 2.44 0.63 24.89
C ALA A 11 2.05 1.95 24.19
N ARG A 12 2.41 3.11 24.79
CA ARG A 12 2.15 4.42 24.17
C ARG A 12 2.93 4.66 22.88
N ARG A 13 4.16 4.14 22.77
CA ARG A 13 4.95 4.22 21.54
C ARG A 13 4.41 3.30 20.45
N ALA A 14 4.03 2.06 20.81
CA ALA A 14 3.41 1.12 19.89
C ALA A 14 2.08 1.67 19.32
N TYR A 15 1.23 2.22 20.19
CA TYR A 15 -0.04 2.84 19.78
C TYR A 15 0.15 4.08 18.89
N ARG A 16 1.11 4.96 19.21
CA ARG A 16 1.42 6.10 18.32
C ARG A 16 1.96 5.64 16.98
N ARG A 17 2.79 4.58 16.95
CA ARG A 17 3.29 3.99 15.71
C ARG A 17 2.14 3.40 14.87
N SER A 18 1.18 2.71 15.50
CA SER A 18 0.01 2.17 14.79
C SER A 18 -0.89 3.27 14.23
N LEU A 19 -1.07 4.38 14.94
CA LEU A 19 -1.82 5.54 14.43
C LEU A 19 -1.11 6.23 13.24
N VAL A 20 0.21 6.37 13.29
CA VAL A 20 1.00 6.89 12.15
C VAL A 20 0.85 5.97 10.95
N TRP A 21 0.93 4.65 11.15
CA TRP A 21 0.76 3.68 10.07
C TRP A 21 -0.64 3.72 9.45
N ALA A 22 -1.69 3.76 10.28
CA ALA A 22 -3.06 3.91 9.80
C ALA A 22 -3.24 5.21 9.00
N GLY A 23 -2.71 6.34 9.51
CA GLY A 23 -2.72 7.62 8.82
C GLY A 23 -1.98 7.60 7.48
N SER A 24 -0.86 6.89 7.40
CA SER A 24 -0.11 6.68 6.16
C SER A 24 -0.92 5.86 5.15
N ALA A 25 -1.55 4.76 5.57
CA ALA A 25 -2.38 3.93 4.71
C ALA A 25 -3.55 4.72 4.10
N GLN A 26 -4.24 5.52 4.91
CA GLN A 26 -5.35 6.34 4.44
C GLN A 26 -4.89 7.41 3.43
N ARG A 27 -3.72 8.02 3.67
CA ARG A 27 -3.14 8.97 2.71
C ARG A 27 -2.74 8.30 1.39
N ILE A 28 -2.15 7.12 1.45
CA ILE A 28 -1.81 6.34 0.24
C ILE A 28 -3.07 6.08 -0.58
N ARG A 29 -4.13 5.55 0.04
CA ARG A 29 -5.40 5.30 -0.67
C ARG A 29 -5.99 6.56 -1.29
N ALA A 30 -5.95 7.69 -0.59
CA ALA A 30 -6.45 8.96 -1.11
C ALA A 30 -5.66 9.42 -2.35
N ASN A 31 -4.33 9.36 -2.29
CA ASN A 31 -3.48 9.75 -3.42
C ASN A 31 -3.63 8.81 -4.62
N VAL A 32 -3.73 7.49 -4.38
CA VAL A 32 -4.02 6.52 -5.45
C VAL A 32 -5.38 6.81 -6.06
N ALA A 33 -6.41 7.06 -5.25
CA ALA A 33 -7.74 7.38 -5.74
C ALA A 33 -7.79 8.69 -6.56
N GLU A 34 -6.97 9.68 -6.20
CA GLU A 34 -6.80 10.90 -6.98
C GLU A 34 -6.16 10.63 -8.34
N ALA A 35 -5.17 9.72 -8.40
CA ALA A 35 -4.46 9.39 -9.63
C ALA A 35 -5.28 8.54 -10.61
N VAL A 36 -5.95 7.49 -10.10
CA VAL A 36 -6.59 6.48 -10.96
C VAL A 36 -8.11 6.45 -10.86
N GLY A 37 -8.73 7.26 -10.00
CA GLY A 37 -10.14 7.16 -9.66
C GLY A 37 -10.40 6.22 -8.47
N SER A 38 -11.67 6.11 -8.06
CA SER A 38 -12.04 5.40 -6.82
C SER A 38 -13.07 4.30 -7.04
N GLY A 39 -13.02 3.26 -6.20
CA GLY A 39 -13.95 2.14 -6.27
C GLY A 39 -13.97 1.48 -7.65
N ALA A 40 -15.16 1.25 -8.19
CA ALA A 40 -15.36 0.61 -9.50
C ALA A 40 -14.95 1.47 -10.71
N SER A 41 -14.72 2.77 -10.52
CA SER A 41 -14.23 3.65 -11.59
C SER A 41 -12.71 3.79 -11.58
N ALA A 42 -12.01 3.08 -10.70
CA ALA A 42 -10.55 3.09 -10.68
C ALA A 42 -10.04 2.39 -11.94
N ASP A 43 -9.13 3.05 -12.67
CA ASP A 43 -8.53 2.52 -13.88
C ASP A 43 -7.01 2.51 -13.74
N PHE A 44 -6.41 1.32 -13.59
CA PHE A 44 -4.96 1.18 -13.56
C PHE A 44 -4.36 0.96 -14.95
N ALA A 45 -5.16 0.74 -15.98
CA ALA A 45 -4.68 0.51 -17.35
C ALA A 45 -4.41 1.84 -18.08
N GLN A 46 -3.63 2.70 -17.44
CA GLN A 46 -3.23 4.01 -17.93
C GLN A 46 -1.77 4.30 -17.58
N ALA A 47 -1.23 5.39 -18.12
CA ALA A 47 0.14 5.81 -17.84
C ALA A 47 0.43 5.87 -16.33
N PHE A 48 1.50 5.21 -15.90
CA PHE A 48 1.94 5.10 -14.50
C PHE A 48 0.96 4.39 -13.55
N GLY A 49 -0.04 3.67 -14.07
CA GLY A 49 -0.96 2.89 -13.25
C GLY A 49 -0.27 1.75 -12.48
N ASP A 50 0.77 1.16 -13.05
CA ASP A 50 1.66 0.21 -12.39
C ASP A 50 2.40 0.80 -11.17
N TYR A 51 2.88 2.04 -11.25
CA TYR A 51 3.41 2.75 -10.09
C TYR A 51 2.32 2.99 -9.04
N ALA A 52 1.09 3.34 -9.45
CA ALA A 52 -0.02 3.49 -8.51
C ALA A 52 -0.32 2.17 -7.77
N LEU A 53 -0.18 1.02 -8.43
CA LEU A 53 -0.29 -0.30 -7.80
C LEU A 53 0.85 -0.56 -6.79
N MET A 54 2.09 -0.19 -7.12
CA MET A 54 3.21 -0.26 -6.18
C MET A 54 2.98 0.59 -4.92
N TYR A 55 2.38 1.77 -5.07
CA TYR A 55 1.99 2.61 -3.93
C TYR A 55 0.83 2.01 -3.14
N LEU A 56 -0.22 1.52 -3.82
CA LEU A 56 -1.38 0.90 -3.19
C LEU A 56 -0.96 -0.28 -2.28
N ALA A 57 0.02 -1.06 -2.71
CA ALA A 57 0.56 -2.19 -1.93
C ALA A 57 1.12 -1.81 -0.55
N LEU A 58 1.48 -0.54 -0.34
CA LEU A 58 1.97 -0.03 0.95
C LEU A 58 0.84 0.34 1.93
N ALA A 59 -0.43 0.37 1.48
CA ALA A 59 -1.57 0.76 2.32
C ALA A 59 -2.06 -0.36 3.25
N GLY A 60 -1.54 -1.58 3.12
CA GLY A 60 -1.83 -2.72 3.99
C GLY A 60 -2.13 -3.99 3.21
N GLU A 61 -2.44 -5.07 3.94
CA GLU A 61 -2.62 -6.41 3.37
C GLU A 61 -3.72 -6.47 2.29
N GLU A 62 -4.89 -5.89 2.57
CA GLU A 62 -6.03 -5.90 1.64
C GLU A 62 -5.72 -5.12 0.37
N ASP A 63 -5.11 -3.94 0.50
CA ASP A 63 -4.72 -3.11 -0.64
C ASP A 63 -3.59 -3.75 -1.46
N ARG A 64 -2.69 -4.49 -0.80
CA ARG A 64 -1.64 -5.27 -1.47
C ARG A 64 -2.21 -6.44 -2.25
N ALA A 65 -3.19 -7.16 -1.70
CA ALA A 65 -3.90 -8.21 -2.43
C ALA A 65 -4.65 -7.63 -3.64
N ARG A 66 -5.32 -6.48 -3.48
CA ARG A 66 -5.93 -5.77 -4.60
C ARG A 66 -4.88 -5.38 -5.65
N ALA A 67 -3.78 -4.77 -5.23
CA ALA A 67 -2.72 -4.33 -6.13
C ALA A 67 -2.15 -5.51 -6.94
N TRP A 68 -2.02 -6.68 -6.31
CA TRP A 68 -1.60 -7.91 -6.95
C TRP A 68 -2.55 -8.36 -8.07
N GLU A 69 -3.86 -8.43 -7.79
CA GLU A 69 -4.86 -8.83 -8.78
C GLU A 69 -4.90 -7.86 -9.98
N GLU A 70 -4.89 -6.55 -9.70
CA GLU A 70 -4.85 -5.52 -10.75
C GLU A 70 -3.54 -5.61 -11.56
N ALA A 71 -2.40 -5.89 -10.92
CA ALA A 71 -1.12 -6.08 -11.58
C ALA A 71 -1.07 -7.36 -12.43
N LEU A 72 -1.90 -8.38 -12.15
CA LEU A 72 -2.06 -9.54 -13.03
C LEU A 72 -2.95 -9.21 -14.23
N ALA A 73 -3.97 -8.38 -14.05
CA ALA A 73 -4.92 -8.00 -15.08
C ALA A 73 -4.43 -6.88 -16.02
N LEU A 74 -3.41 -6.11 -15.61
CA LEU A 74 -2.88 -4.99 -16.36
C LEU A 74 -2.42 -5.43 -17.77
N PRO A 75 -2.82 -4.76 -18.86
CA PRO A 75 -2.27 -5.03 -20.20
C PRO A 75 -0.75 -4.81 -20.28
N ASP A 76 -0.04 -5.52 -21.16
CA ASP A 76 1.43 -5.36 -21.30
C ASP A 76 1.82 -4.04 -21.98
N ASP A 77 0.95 -3.47 -22.82
CA ASP A 77 1.19 -2.25 -23.60
C ASP A 77 1.02 -0.95 -22.78
N VAL A 78 0.43 -1.03 -21.59
CA VAL A 78 0.29 0.09 -20.66
C VAL A 78 1.32 0.06 -19.53
N LEU A 79 2.08 -1.03 -19.41
CA LEU A 79 3.15 -1.16 -18.43
C LEU A 79 4.29 -0.20 -18.80
N ASP A 80 4.77 0.55 -17.83
CA ASP A 80 5.86 1.52 -18.02
C ASP A 80 7.11 0.81 -18.56
N ASP A 81 7.78 1.41 -19.55
CA ASP A 81 8.90 0.77 -20.24
C ASP A 81 10.14 0.56 -19.35
N GLY A 82 10.19 1.22 -18.19
CA GLY A 82 11.17 1.00 -17.14
C GLY A 82 10.88 -0.19 -16.23
N LEU A 83 9.72 -0.83 -16.35
CA LEU A 83 9.28 -1.93 -15.50
C LEU A 83 9.13 -3.24 -16.29
N THR A 84 9.07 -4.33 -15.54
CA THR A 84 8.59 -5.62 -16.04
C THR A 84 7.49 -6.10 -15.12
N ARG A 85 6.53 -6.90 -15.63
CA ARG A 85 5.48 -7.51 -14.80
C ARG A 85 6.07 -8.34 -13.65
N THR A 86 7.14 -9.07 -13.91
CA THR A 86 7.86 -9.84 -12.88
C THR A 86 8.37 -8.93 -11.76
N TYR A 87 8.96 -7.78 -12.10
CA TYR A 87 9.44 -6.83 -11.10
C TYR A 87 8.28 -6.19 -10.32
N LEU A 88 7.21 -5.78 -11.01
CA LEU A 88 6.00 -5.21 -10.38
C LEU A 88 5.41 -6.18 -9.34
N LEU A 89 5.20 -7.44 -9.73
CA LEU A 89 4.68 -8.47 -8.82
C LEU A 89 5.64 -8.75 -7.65
N ALA A 90 6.94 -8.84 -7.91
CA ALA A 90 7.93 -9.03 -6.86
C ALA A 90 7.95 -7.87 -5.85
N TRP A 91 7.83 -6.63 -6.33
CA TRP A 91 7.73 -5.46 -5.49
C TRP A 91 6.47 -5.49 -4.62
N ILE A 92 5.30 -5.76 -5.23
CA ILE A 92 4.03 -5.87 -4.51
C ILE A 92 4.11 -6.95 -3.44
N ALA A 93 4.68 -8.12 -3.72
CA ALA A 93 4.86 -9.17 -2.73
C ALA A 93 5.75 -8.73 -1.55
N ALA A 94 6.82 -7.97 -1.82
CA ALA A 94 7.74 -7.50 -0.78
C ALA A 94 7.17 -6.38 0.10
N ALA A 95 6.21 -5.59 -0.40
CA ALA A 95 5.73 -4.34 0.20
C ALA A 95 5.17 -4.43 1.63
N GLY A 96 4.86 -5.61 2.16
CA GLY A 96 4.46 -5.79 3.56
C GLY A 96 5.24 -6.85 4.34
N SER A 97 6.51 -7.08 3.98
CA SER A 97 7.41 -8.00 4.68
C SER A 97 8.10 -7.40 5.92
N THR A 98 7.52 -6.39 6.56
CA THR A 98 8.10 -5.69 7.74
C THR A 98 7.16 -5.72 8.92
#